data_AF-A0A1F5X313-F1
#
_entry.id   AF-A0A1F5X313-F1
#
_cell.length_a   1.000
_cell.length_b   1.000
_cell.length_c   1.000
_cell.angle_alpha   90.00
_cell.angle_beta   90.00
_cell.angle_gamma   90.00
#
_symmetry.space_group_name_H-M   'P 1'
#
loop_
_entity.id
_entity.type
_entity.pdbx_description
1 polymer ?
#
loop_
_entity_poly.entity_id
_entity_poly.type
_entity_poly.pdbx_seq_one_letter_code
_entity_poly.pdbx_strand_id
1 'polypeptide(L)'
;MKRIFYIFSFTVLGILLQFLAHALLEIWYLNRYTPFDGWYTFHTIAGVVLLVAGAALGFWAGVHFWRVIYVERRYFRRWTR
;
A
#
# COMPACT_ATOMS: atom_id res chain seq x y z
N MET A 1 -9.10 20.22 -5.34
CA MET A 1 -9.92 19.16 -4.70
C MET A 1 -9.77 17.81 -5.39
N LYS A 2 -10.04 17.66 -6.70
CA LYS A 2 -9.97 16.36 -7.42
C LYS A 2 -8.65 15.58 -7.22
N ARG A 3 -7.50 16.27 -7.35
CA ARG A 3 -6.17 15.68 -7.13
C ARG A 3 -5.97 15.16 -5.70
N ILE A 4 -6.42 15.94 -4.72
CA ILE A 4 -6.25 15.59 -3.30
C ILE A 4 -7.08 14.35 -3.00
N PHE A 5 -8.35 14.32 -3.41
CA PHE A 5 -9.22 13.16 -3.24
C PHE A 5 -8.64 11.91 -3.92
N TYR A 6 -8.14 12.06 -5.15
CA TYR A 6 -7.49 10.96 -5.88
C TYR A 6 -6.29 10.37 -5.12
N ILE A 7 -5.36 11.22 -4.67
CA ILE A 7 -4.17 10.77 -3.93
C ILE A 7 -4.58 10.16 -2.59
N PHE A 8 -5.54 10.78 -1.88
CA PHE A 8 -6.07 10.25 -0.63
C PHE A 8 -6.66 8.85 -0.80
N SER A 9 -7.47 8.61 -1.85
CA SER A 9 -8.01 7.29 -2.15
C SER A 9 -6.91 6.24 -2.40
N PHE A 10 -5.81 6.63 -3.06
CA PHE A 10 -4.65 5.75 -3.22
C PHE A 10 -3.92 5.46 -1.90
N THR A 11 -3.82 6.44 -1.01
CA THR A 11 -3.27 6.23 0.34
C THR A 11 -4.15 5.27 1.15
N VAL A 12 -5.48 5.47 1.14
CA VAL A 12 -6.44 4.54 1.77
C VAL A 12 -6.31 3.15 1.17
N LEU A 13 -6.21 3.03 -0.15
CA LEU A 13 -5.98 1.75 -0.82
C LEU A 13 -4.67 1.09 -0.35
N GLY A 14 -3.58 1.84 -0.23
CA GLY A 14 -2.31 1.33 0.30
C GLY A 14 -2.42 0.79 1.73
N ILE A 15 -3.20 1.46 2.59
CA ILE A 15 -3.51 1.00 3.95
C ILE A 15 -4.34 -0.30 3.93
N LEU A 16 -5.31 -0.42 3.03
CA LEU A 16 -6.10 -1.65 2.90
C LEU A 16 -5.25 -2.81 2.39
N LEU A 17 -4.40 -2.56 1.39
CA LEU A 17 -3.52 -3.58 0.81
C LEU A 17 -2.47 -4.08 1.80
N GLN A 18 -1.94 -3.22 2.69
CA GLN A 18 -1.01 -3.72 3.71
C GLN A 18 -1.70 -4.68 4.68
N PHE A 19 -2.97 -4.47 5.05
CA PHE A 19 -3.67 -5.42 5.94
C PHE A 19 -3.80 -6.80 5.30
N LEU A 20 -4.06 -6.85 3.99
CA LEU A 20 -4.06 -8.11 3.25
C LEU A 20 -2.66 -8.75 3.26
N ALA A 21 -1.62 -7.98 2.99
CA ALA A 21 -0.25 -8.48 3.01
C ALA A 21 0.17 -8.99 4.41
N HIS A 22 -0.16 -8.24 5.45
CA HIS A 22 0.06 -8.59 6.85
C HIS A 22 -0.63 -9.91 7.20
N ALA A 23 -1.91 -10.05 6.87
CA ALA A 23 -2.68 -11.27 7.12
C ALA A 23 -2.10 -12.49 6.39
N LEU A 24 -1.66 -12.32 5.13
CA LEU A 24 -1.02 -13.40 4.37
C LEU A 24 0.31 -13.83 5.00
N LEU A 25 1.13 -12.88 5.47
CA LEU A 25 2.37 -13.18 6.17
C LEU A 25 2.13 -13.89 7.49
N GLU A 26 1.13 -13.46 8.26
CA GLU A 26 0.76 -14.08 9.53
C GLU A 26 0.24 -15.51 9.33
N ILE A 27 -0.68 -15.73 8.38
CA ILE A 27 -1.15 -17.08 8.01
C ILE A 27 0.01 -17.96 7.56
N TRP A 28 0.92 -17.44 6.74
CA TRP A 28 2.09 -18.19 6.28
C TRP A 28 3.00 -18.62 7.44
N TYR A 29 3.23 -17.71 8.39
CA TYR A 29 4.10 -17.93 9.55
C TYR A 29 3.47 -18.93 10.54
N LEU A 30 2.22 -18.71 10.96
CA LEU A 30 1.55 -19.54 11.96
C LEU A 30 1.29 -20.98 11.48
N ASN A 31 1.22 -21.20 10.17
CA ASN A 31 1.14 -22.55 9.60
C ASN A 31 2.47 -23.33 9.65
N ARG A 32 3.60 -22.66 9.89
CA ARG A 32 4.97 -23.25 9.82
C ARG A 32 5.70 -23.20 11.15
N TYR A 33 5.41 -22.20 11.97
CA TYR A 33 6.18 -21.88 13.16
C TYR A 33 5.24 -21.58 14.32
N THR A 34 5.69 -21.90 15.53
CA THR A 34 5.06 -21.44 16.75
C THR A 34 5.54 -20.02 17.09
N PRO A 35 4.68 -19.16 17.66
CA PRO A 35 5.11 -17.90 18.26
C PRO A 35 6.28 -18.12 19.24
N PHE A 36 7.35 -17.34 19.07
CA PHE A 36 8.49 -17.35 19.99
C PHE A 36 8.28 -16.33 21.13
N ASP A 37 9.15 -16.37 22.13
CA ASP A 37 9.10 -15.42 23.25
C ASP A 37 9.36 -13.98 22.76
N GLY A 38 8.38 -13.09 22.94
CA GLY A 38 8.39 -11.74 22.36
C GLY A 38 7.73 -11.62 20.98
N TRP A 39 7.10 -12.68 20.47
CA TRP A 39 6.33 -12.67 19.22
C TRP A 39 5.33 -11.52 19.16
N TYR A 40 4.56 -11.29 20.25
CA TYR A 40 3.57 -10.23 20.32
C TYR A 40 4.17 -8.83 20.05
N THR A 41 5.31 -8.53 20.68
CA THR A 41 6.01 -7.26 20.51
C THR A 41 6.56 -7.11 19.09
N PHE A 42 7.22 -8.16 18.57
CA PHE A 42 7.73 -8.17 17.20
C PHE A 42 6.60 -7.96 16.19
N HIS A 43 5.53 -8.74 16.31
CA HIS A 43 4.36 -8.67 15.44
C HIS A 43 3.71 -7.28 15.45
N THR A 44 3.61 -6.67 16.63
CA THR A 44 3.06 -5.32 16.78
C THR A 44 3.93 -4.27 16.08
N ILE A 45 5.24 -4.31 16.29
CA ILE A 45 6.18 -3.39 15.63
C ILE A 45 6.15 -3.60 14.10
N ALA A 46 6.18 -4.85 13.64
CA ALA A 46 6.10 -5.20 12.23
C ALA A 46 4.81 -4.67 11.60
N GLY A 47 3.67 -4.81 12.27
CA GLY A 47 2.39 -4.28 11.83
C GLY A 47 2.38 -2.75 11.69
N VAL A 48 2.96 -2.02 12.64
CA VAL A 48 3.09 -0.55 12.55
C VAL A 48 3.98 -0.15 11.38
N VAL A 49 5.10 -0.84 11.18
CA VAL A 49 6.00 -0.60 10.04
C VAL A 49 5.27 -0.85 8.71
N LEU A 50 4.53 -1.96 8.60
CA LEU A 50 3.73 -2.27 7.41
C LEU A 50 2.63 -1.25 7.17
N LEU A 51 1.98 -0.74 8.22
CA LEU A 51 0.98 0.32 8.11
C LEU A 51 1.57 1.61 7.52
N VAL A 52 2.70 2.07 8.05
CA VAL A 52 3.41 3.26 7.56
C VAL A 52 3.87 3.04 6.11
N ALA A 53 4.43 1.88 5.81
CA ALA A 53 4.87 1.52 4.45
C ALA A 53 3.69 1.50 3.47
N GLY A 54 2.57 0.89 3.82
CA GLY A 54 1.36 0.85 3.00
C GLY A 54 0.81 2.24 2.70
N ALA A 55 0.73 3.11 3.71
CA ALA A 55 0.32 4.49 3.54
C ALA A 55 1.27 5.29 2.63
N ALA A 56 2.60 5.16 2.84
CA ALA A 56 3.62 5.85 2.05
C ALA A 56 3.63 5.41 0.59
N LEU A 57 3.59 4.09 0.34
CA LEU A 57 3.52 3.51 -0.99
C LEU A 57 2.23 3.92 -1.70
N GLY A 58 1.09 3.87 -1.01
CA GLY A 58 -0.19 4.36 -1.54
C GLY A 58 -0.12 5.83 -1.95
N PHE A 59 0.41 6.69 -1.08
CA PHE A 59 0.61 8.11 -1.40
C PHE A 59 1.49 8.33 -2.65
N TRP A 60 2.66 7.68 -2.70
CA TRP A 60 3.57 7.81 -3.85
C TRP A 60 2.95 7.26 -5.13
N ALA A 61 2.23 6.14 -5.07
CA ALA A 61 1.48 5.61 -6.21
C ALA A 61 0.43 6.61 -6.70
N GLY A 62 -0.35 7.21 -5.80
CA GLY A 62 -1.32 8.25 -6.14
C GLY A 62 -0.68 9.46 -6.82
N VAL A 63 0.46 9.94 -6.32
CA VAL A 63 1.22 11.03 -6.94
C VAL A 63 1.74 10.64 -8.33
N HIS A 64 2.32 9.45 -8.46
CA HIS A 64 2.88 8.93 -9.70
C HIS A 64 1.80 8.79 -10.78
N PHE A 65 0.72 8.07 -10.50
CA PHE A 65 -0.34 7.83 -11.47
C PHE A 65 -1.12 9.09 -11.81
N TRP A 66 -1.27 10.03 -10.87
CA TRP A 66 -1.84 11.35 -11.20
C TRP A 66 -1.03 12.05 -12.30
N ARG A 67 0.31 12.08 -12.16
CA ARG A 67 1.21 12.67 -13.16
C ARG A 67 1.10 11.94 -14.50
N VAL A 68 1.18 10.61 -14.51
CA VAL A 68 1.14 9.81 -15.75
C VAL A 68 -0.18 9.97 -16.51
N ILE A 69 -1.31 9.94 -15.80
CA ILE A 69 -2.65 9.92 -16.41
C ILE A 69 -3.10 11.34 -16.77
N TYR A 70 -3.04 12.28 -15.82
CA TYR A 70 -3.68 13.60 -15.99
C TYR A 70 -2.74 14.69 -16.50
N VAL A 71 -1.45 14.63 -16.16
CA VAL A 71 -0.47 15.63 -16.61
C VAL A 71 0.16 15.22 -17.93
N GLU A 72 0.77 14.04 -17.99
CA GLU A 72 1.46 13.55 -19.19
C GLU A 72 0.48 13.06 -20.26
N ARG A 73 -0.75 12.68 -19.86
CA ARG A 73 -1.78 12.07 -20.72
C ARG A 73 -1.23 10.90 -21.52
N ARG A 74 -0.34 10.12 -20.92
CA ARG A 74 0.45 9.07 -21.60
C ARG A 74 -0.46 8.04 -22.29
N TYR A 75 -1.62 7.76 -21.72
CA TYR A 75 -2.58 6.79 -22.27
C TYR A 75 -3.46 7.35 -23.40
N PHE A 76 -3.72 8.67 -23.43
CA PHE A 76 -4.48 9.29 -24.53
C PHE A 76 -3.63 9.48 -25.79
N ARG A 77 -2.34 9.78 -25.61
CA ARG A 77 -1.40 9.99 -26.73
C ARG A 77 -1.13 8.73 -27.58
N ARG A 78 -1.45 7.55 -27.05
CA ARG A 78 -1.25 6.24 -27.70
C ARG A 78 -2.43 5.80 -28.59
N TRP A 79 -3.60 6.43 -28.43
CA TRP A 79 -4.84 6.06 -29.15
C TRP A 79 -5.17 6.97 -30.34
N THR A 80 -4.46 8.10 -30.49
CA THR A 80 -4.64 9.06 -31.59
C THR A 80 -3.48 9.06 -32.59
N ARG A 81 -2.64 8.03 -32.58
CA ARG A 81 -1.66 7.72 -33.62
C ARG A 81 -2.08 6.42 -34.27
#